data_AF-A0A7S4IHA2-F1
#
_entry.id   AF-A0A7S4IHA2-F1
#
_cell.length_a   1.000
_cell.length_b   1.000
_cell.length_c   1.000
_cell.angle_alpha   90.00
_cell.angle_beta   90.00
_cell.angle_gamma   90.00
#
_symmetry.space_group_name_H-M   'P 1'
#
loop_
_entity.id
_entity.type
_entity.pdbx_description
1 polymer ?
#
loop_
_entity_poly.entity_id
_entity_poly.type
_entity_poly.pdbx_seq_one_letter_code
_entity_poly.pdbx_strand_id
1 'polypeptide(L)'
;LKCSKTLTRLSIQLCDPDYTNEADAKPALTVSLQFLLEKGLVSESKPVQLYSLDSIHKLCKAAKHLIAPHVPMLSQILLENLSFFEPMEFNYLQQKTEEYGITKDQLESARLAFSNSTPMNDTLDICARHIDANNVREVCSKLFTLISNGIGLPTQAGTAKFLTNITRQHPELISKYSGRLIMKLS
;
A
#
# COMPACT_ATOMS: atom_id res chain seq x y z
N LEU A 1 -20.63 6.87 14.72
CA LEU A 1 -20.29 7.15 13.31
C LEU A 1 -20.05 8.64 12.99
N LYS A 2 -20.92 9.60 13.39
CA LYS A 2 -20.68 11.04 13.10
C LYS A 2 -19.39 11.58 13.75
N CYS A 3 -19.12 11.28 15.02
CA CYS A 3 -17.90 11.75 15.69
C CYS A 3 -16.60 11.23 15.05
N SER A 4 -16.56 9.95 14.65
CA SER A 4 -15.35 9.39 14.02
C SER A 4 -15.10 10.01 12.64
N LYS A 5 -16.15 10.25 11.84
CA LYS A 5 -16.03 10.98 10.57
C LYS A 5 -15.52 12.42 10.76
N THR A 6 -16.01 13.13 11.77
CA THR A 6 -15.54 14.48 12.09
C THR A 6 -14.10 14.48 12.56
N LEU A 7 -13.72 13.55 13.45
CA LEU A 7 -12.35 13.38 13.92
C LEU A 7 -11.40 13.09 12.75
N THR A 8 -11.73 12.13 11.89
CA THR A 8 -10.92 11.83 10.70
C THR A 8 -10.78 13.04 9.78
N ARG A 9 -11.86 13.81 9.56
CA ARG A 9 -11.76 15.04 8.76
C ARG A 9 -10.78 16.05 9.38
N LEU A 10 -10.87 16.28 10.69
CA LEU A 10 -9.98 17.19 11.39
C LEU A 10 -8.52 16.68 11.38
N SER A 11 -8.31 15.39 11.58
CA SER A 11 -6.98 14.76 11.47
C SER A 11 -6.40 14.91 10.07
N ILE A 12 -7.22 14.76 9.02
CA ILE A 12 -6.80 14.99 7.64
C ILE A 12 -6.39 16.45 7.44
N GLN A 13 -7.20 17.41 7.88
CA GLN A 13 -6.87 18.83 7.77
C GLN A 13 -5.60 19.20 8.54
N LEU A 14 -5.38 18.59 9.71
CA LEU A 14 -4.16 18.80 10.50
C LEU A 14 -2.91 18.28 9.77
N CYS A 15 -3.05 17.26 8.93
CA CYS A 15 -1.94 16.67 8.17
C CYS A 15 -1.79 17.27 6.75
N ASP A 16 -2.66 18.19 6.35
CA ASP A 16 -2.65 18.80 5.02
C ASP A 16 -1.87 20.12 5.04
N PRO A 17 -0.77 20.25 4.27
CA PRO A 17 0.03 21.46 4.23
C PRO A 17 -0.71 22.69 3.67
N ASP A 18 -1.86 22.53 3.02
CA ASP A 18 -2.69 23.67 2.59
C ASP A 18 -3.47 24.32 3.74
N TYR A 19 -3.71 23.57 4.83
CA TYR A 19 -4.52 24.01 5.97
C TYR A 19 -3.70 24.22 7.24
N THR A 20 -2.57 23.52 7.37
CA THR A 20 -1.71 23.52 8.55
C THR A 20 -0.27 23.75 8.13
N ASN A 21 0.50 24.51 8.92
CA ASN A 21 1.92 24.70 8.64
C ASN A 21 2.69 23.36 8.69
N GLU A 22 3.79 23.25 7.96
CA GLU A 22 4.54 21.98 7.91
C GLU A 22 5.14 21.55 9.25
N ALA A 23 5.44 22.50 10.15
CA ALA A 23 6.04 22.20 11.45
C ALA A 23 5.07 21.41 12.35
N ASP A 24 3.77 21.66 12.21
CA ASP A 24 2.70 20.96 12.92
C ASP A 24 2.16 19.76 12.13
N ALA A 25 2.07 19.87 10.79
CA ALA A 25 1.52 18.82 9.93
C ALA A 25 2.41 17.57 9.89
N LYS A 26 3.75 17.72 9.84
CA LYS A 26 4.70 16.59 9.82
C LYS A 26 4.60 15.68 11.05
N PRO A 27 4.66 16.18 12.29
CA PRO A 27 4.53 15.32 13.47
C PRO A 27 3.12 14.74 13.59
N ALA A 28 2.07 15.51 13.24
CA ALA A 28 0.70 15.01 13.23
C ALA A 28 0.51 13.84 12.26
N LEU A 29 1.06 13.95 11.04
CA LEU A 29 1.05 12.90 10.04
C LEU A 29 1.81 11.67 10.52
N THR A 30 2.99 11.86 11.09
CA THR A 30 3.83 10.77 11.62
C THR A 30 3.08 9.96 12.66
N VAL A 31 2.51 10.62 13.67
CA VAL A 31 1.76 9.98 14.76
C VAL A 31 0.51 9.29 14.21
N SER A 32 -0.23 9.95 13.30
CA SER A 32 -1.46 9.41 12.73
C SER A 32 -1.21 8.16 11.90
N LEU A 33 -0.20 8.19 11.02
CA LEU A 33 0.17 7.04 10.20
C LEU A 33 0.67 5.89 11.08
N GLN A 34 1.57 6.16 12.03
CA GLN A 34 2.09 5.12 12.91
C GLN A 34 0.97 4.42 13.68
N PHE A 35 0.06 5.18 14.28
CA PHE A 35 -1.08 4.61 15.00
C PHE A 35 -1.96 3.74 14.10
N LEU A 36 -2.31 4.23 12.91
CA LEU A 36 -3.19 3.50 11.99
C LEU A 36 -2.52 2.23 11.43
N LEU A 37 -1.21 2.26 11.18
CA LEU A 37 -0.47 1.09 10.70
C LEU A 37 -0.28 0.05 11.81
N GLU A 38 0.13 0.47 13.00
CA GLU A 38 0.49 -0.46 14.10
C GLU A 38 -0.69 -0.94 14.94
N LYS A 39 -1.81 -0.21 14.95
CA LYS A 39 -2.99 -0.55 15.77
C LYS A 39 -4.27 -0.71 14.94
N GLY A 40 -4.37 0.05 13.85
CA GLY A 40 -5.55 0.04 12.98
C GLY A 40 -5.61 -1.19 12.07
N LEU A 41 -4.60 -1.35 11.21
CA LEU A 41 -4.56 -2.45 10.23
C LEU A 41 -4.49 -3.84 10.86
N VAL A 42 -3.90 -3.96 12.06
CA VAL A 42 -3.76 -5.22 12.80
C VAL A 42 -4.89 -5.45 13.82
N SER A 43 -5.92 -4.60 13.83
CA SER A 43 -7.06 -4.75 14.75
C SER A 43 -7.78 -6.08 14.55
N GLU A 44 -8.30 -6.71 15.60
CA GLU A 44 -9.14 -7.92 15.49
C GLU A 44 -10.49 -7.66 14.80
N SER A 45 -10.90 -6.38 14.72
CA SER A 45 -12.19 -5.98 14.14
C SER A 45 -12.04 -5.60 12.67
N LYS A 46 -12.63 -6.39 11.76
CA LYS A 46 -12.61 -6.11 10.31
C LYS A 46 -13.12 -4.69 9.96
N PRO A 47 -14.20 -4.17 10.58
CA PRO A 47 -14.61 -2.78 10.39
C PRO A 47 -13.53 -1.76 10.76
N VAL A 48 -12.76 -2.00 11.83
CA VAL A 48 -11.66 -1.10 12.24
C VAL A 48 -10.53 -1.17 11.23
N GLN A 49 -10.14 -2.36 10.78
CA GLN A 49 -9.11 -2.52 9.74
C GLN A 49 -9.47 -1.75 8.46
N LEU A 50 -10.70 -1.91 7.97
CA LEU A 50 -11.19 -1.22 6.77
C LEU A 50 -11.24 0.30 6.96
N TYR A 51 -11.68 0.76 8.13
CA TYR A 51 -11.68 2.18 8.48
C TYR A 51 -10.26 2.77 8.54
N SER A 52 -9.32 2.02 9.12
CA SER A 52 -7.93 2.43 9.22
C SER A 52 -7.27 2.51 7.84
N LEU A 53 -7.54 1.55 6.97
CA LEU A 53 -7.05 1.57 5.58
C LEU A 53 -7.60 2.79 4.80
N ASP A 54 -8.90 3.06 4.91
CA ASP A 54 -9.53 4.24 4.30
C ASP A 54 -8.97 5.55 4.87
N SER A 55 -8.68 5.59 6.18
CA SER A 55 -8.07 6.75 6.83
C SER A 55 -6.62 6.98 6.38
N ILE A 56 -5.82 5.91 6.28
CA ILE A 56 -4.45 5.97 5.75
C ILE A 56 -4.47 6.51 4.32
N HIS A 57 -5.36 5.97 3.47
CA HIS A 57 -5.50 6.42 2.09
C HIS A 57 -5.78 7.93 2.01
N LYS A 58 -6.75 8.41 2.79
CA LYS A 58 -7.12 9.84 2.82
C LYS A 58 -6.00 10.73 3.36
N LEU A 59 -5.30 10.29 4.40
CA LEU A 59 -4.14 11.02 4.94
C LEU A 59 -3.02 11.12 3.90
N CYS A 60 -2.69 10.01 3.22
CA CYS A 60 -1.67 10.01 2.18
C CYS A 60 -2.03 10.95 1.02
N LYS A 61 -3.31 11.02 0.65
CA LYS A 61 -3.80 11.93 -0.39
C LYS A 61 -3.68 13.40 0.02
N ALA A 62 -3.97 13.72 1.28
CA ALA A 62 -3.96 15.09 1.79
C ALA A 62 -2.56 15.61 2.11
N ALA A 63 -1.66 14.75 2.58
CA ALA A 63 -0.32 15.14 3.02
C ALA A 63 0.65 15.55 1.88
N LYS A 64 0.32 15.26 0.61
CA LYS A 64 1.12 15.65 -0.57
C LYS A 64 2.60 15.28 -0.41
N HIS A 65 3.53 16.23 -0.56
CA HIS A 65 4.97 15.98 -0.45
C HIS A 65 5.41 15.54 0.95
N LEU A 66 4.62 15.81 1.99
CA LEU A 66 4.93 15.38 3.36
C LEU A 66 4.91 13.86 3.52
N ILE A 67 4.34 13.10 2.58
CA ILE A 67 4.35 11.64 2.66
C ILE A 67 5.69 11.01 2.30
N ALA A 68 6.58 11.73 1.60
CA ALA A 68 7.81 11.15 1.04
C ALA A 68 8.67 10.41 2.07
N PRO A 69 8.87 10.90 3.31
CA PRO A 69 9.62 10.16 4.34
C PRO A 69 8.94 8.87 4.81
N HIS A 70 7.62 8.76 4.65
CA HIS A 70 6.83 7.61 5.09
C HIS A 70 6.64 6.54 4.01
N VAL A 71 6.95 6.86 2.74
CA VAL A 71 6.81 5.96 1.59
C VAL A 71 7.49 4.60 1.81
N PRO A 72 8.72 4.49 2.34
CA PRO A 72 9.34 3.18 2.57
C PRO A 72 8.52 2.30 3.50
N MET A 73 8.10 2.82 4.65
CA MET A 73 7.29 2.08 5.62
C MET A 73 5.90 1.75 5.06
N LEU A 74 5.22 2.74 4.46
CA LEU A 74 3.89 2.56 3.88
C LEU A 74 3.88 1.48 2.81
N SER A 75 4.79 1.58 1.83
CA SER A 75 4.86 0.62 0.73
C SER A 75 5.11 -0.79 1.25
N GLN A 76 6.02 -0.98 2.21
CA GLN A 76 6.26 -2.28 2.82
C GLN A 76 5.01 -2.84 3.50
N ILE A 77 4.43 -2.12 4.47
CA ILE A 77 3.32 -2.63 5.28
C ILE A 77 2.10 -2.93 4.41
N LEU A 78 1.78 -2.07 3.44
CA LEU A 78 0.64 -2.29 2.55
C LEU A 78 0.85 -3.51 1.66
N LEU A 79 2.05 -3.69 1.08
CA LEU A 79 2.37 -4.86 0.28
C LEU A 79 2.30 -6.17 1.09
N GLU A 80 2.84 -6.18 2.32
CA GLU A 80 2.76 -7.33 3.24
C GLU A 80 1.32 -7.72 3.54
N ASN A 81 0.42 -6.75 3.63
CA ASN A 81 -0.98 -6.96 3.99
C ASN A 81 -1.90 -7.28 2.80
N LEU A 82 -1.42 -7.28 1.55
CA LEU A 82 -2.28 -7.56 0.38
C LEU A 82 -3.00 -8.91 0.48
N SER A 83 -2.28 -9.97 0.86
CA SER A 83 -2.86 -11.30 1.02
C SER A 83 -3.88 -11.36 2.16
N PHE A 84 -3.70 -10.57 3.22
CA PHE A 84 -4.60 -10.53 4.37
C PHE A 84 -5.93 -9.79 4.06
N PHE A 85 -5.89 -8.79 3.18
CA PHE A 85 -7.08 -8.05 2.77
C PHE A 85 -7.79 -8.66 1.55
N GLU A 86 -7.29 -9.76 1.00
CA GLU A 86 -7.97 -10.50 -0.05
C GLU A 86 -9.26 -11.18 0.49
N PRO A 87 -10.39 -11.08 -0.22
CA PRO A 87 -11.61 -11.81 0.10
C PRO A 87 -11.37 -13.33 0.16
N MET A 88 -11.84 -13.99 1.21
CA MET A 88 -11.65 -15.44 1.40
C MET A 88 -12.33 -16.26 0.29
N GLU A 89 -13.36 -15.68 -0.35
CA GLU A 89 -14.10 -16.23 -1.49
C GLU A 89 -13.17 -16.55 -2.65
N PHE A 90 -12.12 -15.76 -2.87
CA PHE A 90 -11.13 -16.03 -3.90
C PHE A 90 -10.39 -17.33 -3.64
N ASN A 91 -10.02 -17.61 -2.38
CA ASN A 91 -9.34 -18.86 -2.02
C ASN A 91 -10.28 -20.06 -2.10
N TYR A 92 -11.54 -19.87 -1.70
CA TYR A 92 -12.58 -20.90 -1.84
C TYR A 92 -12.83 -21.26 -3.31
N LEU A 93 -13.03 -20.25 -4.17
CA LEU A 93 -13.25 -20.45 -5.60
C LEU A 93 -12.05 -21.09 -6.28
N GLN A 94 -10.82 -20.79 -5.85
CA GLN A 94 -9.61 -21.42 -6.39
C GLN A 94 -9.63 -22.95 -6.24
N GLN A 95 -10.11 -23.44 -5.10
CA GLN A 95 -10.23 -24.88 -4.80
C GLN A 95 -11.40 -25.54 -5.54
N LYS A 96 -12.34 -24.74 -6.07
CA LYS A 96 -13.63 -25.17 -6.62
C LYS A 96 -13.83 -24.76 -8.08
N THR A 97 -12.76 -24.34 -8.75
CA THR A 97 -12.78 -23.82 -10.13
C THR A 97 -13.51 -24.76 -11.09
N GLU A 98 -13.24 -26.06 -11.03
CA GLU A 98 -13.89 -27.09 -11.87
C GLU A 98 -15.38 -27.26 -11.56
N GLU A 99 -15.77 -27.17 -10.28
CA GLU A 99 -17.16 -27.35 -9.82
C GLU A 99 -18.07 -26.20 -10.29
N TYR A 100 -17.52 -24.98 -10.36
CA TYR A 100 -18.25 -23.78 -10.79
C TYR A 100 -18.03 -23.43 -12.28
N GLY A 101 -17.27 -24.22 -13.03
CA GLY A 101 -16.95 -23.95 -14.43
C GLY A 101 -16.14 -22.67 -14.64
N ILE A 102 -15.36 -22.24 -13.64
CA ILE A 102 -14.52 -21.03 -13.69
C ILE A 102 -13.09 -21.46 -14.03
N THR A 103 -12.52 -20.89 -15.08
CA THR A 103 -11.10 -21.14 -15.40
C THR A 103 -10.18 -20.44 -14.41
N LYS A 104 -8.97 -20.97 -14.21
CA LYS A 104 -7.95 -20.32 -13.37
C LYS A 104 -7.67 -18.89 -13.84
N ASP A 105 -7.59 -18.65 -15.14
CA ASP A 105 -7.33 -17.34 -15.71
C ASP A 105 -8.45 -16.32 -15.43
N GLN A 106 -9.71 -16.75 -15.47
CA GLN A 106 -10.85 -15.90 -15.10
C GLN A 106 -10.81 -15.53 -13.61
N LEU A 107 -10.47 -16.49 -12.74
CA LEU A 107 -10.34 -16.23 -11.31
C LEU A 107 -9.21 -15.23 -11.02
N GLU A 108 -8.03 -15.44 -11.61
CA GLU A 108 -6.89 -14.54 -11.44
C GLU A 108 -7.18 -13.14 -12.02
N SER A 109 -7.90 -13.06 -13.15
CA SER A 109 -8.35 -11.79 -13.70
C SER A 109 -9.28 -11.04 -12.74
N ALA A 110 -10.20 -11.75 -12.08
CA ALA A 110 -11.09 -11.17 -11.08
C ALA A 110 -10.32 -10.72 -9.82
N ARG A 111 -9.35 -11.51 -9.35
CA ARG A 111 -8.45 -11.15 -8.24
C ARG A 111 -7.67 -9.87 -8.55
N LEU A 112 -7.10 -9.77 -9.75
CA LEU A 112 -6.37 -8.60 -10.20
C LEU A 112 -7.27 -7.36 -10.27
N ALA A 113 -8.47 -7.51 -10.84
CA ALA A 113 -9.46 -6.43 -10.90
C ALA A 113 -9.86 -5.94 -9.50
N PHE A 114 -10.10 -6.87 -8.57
CA PHE A 114 -10.36 -6.55 -7.17
C PHE A 114 -9.18 -5.79 -6.56
N SER A 115 -7.96 -6.33 -6.65
CA SER A 115 -6.74 -5.73 -6.10
C SER A 115 -6.58 -4.28 -6.56
N ASN A 116 -6.78 -4.01 -7.86
CA ASN A 116 -6.69 -2.67 -8.45
C ASN A 116 -7.74 -1.69 -7.94
N SER A 117 -8.89 -2.17 -7.44
CA SER A 117 -10.00 -1.34 -6.94
C SER A 117 -9.93 -1.05 -5.44
N THR A 118 -8.90 -1.56 -4.74
CA THR A 118 -8.79 -1.40 -3.30
C THR A 118 -8.16 -0.06 -2.91
N PRO A 119 -8.57 0.54 -1.77
CA PRO A 119 -7.89 1.71 -1.21
C PRO A 119 -6.40 1.46 -0.90
N MET A 120 -6.04 0.19 -0.67
CA MET A 120 -4.65 -0.24 -0.49
C MET A 120 -3.83 -0.02 -1.76
N ASN A 121 -4.34 -0.48 -2.91
CA ASN A 121 -3.69 -0.25 -4.19
C ASN A 121 -3.62 1.25 -4.54
N ASP A 122 -4.69 2.00 -4.32
CA ASP A 122 -4.68 3.45 -4.57
C ASP A 122 -3.65 4.17 -3.69
N THR A 123 -3.46 3.70 -2.45
CA THR A 123 -2.44 4.24 -1.54
C THR A 123 -1.03 3.89 -2.00
N LEU A 124 -0.82 2.68 -2.53
CA LEU A 124 0.45 2.31 -3.18
C LEU A 124 0.71 3.19 -4.41
N ASP A 125 -0.30 3.51 -5.22
CA ASP A 125 -0.14 4.42 -6.36
C ASP A 125 0.16 5.87 -5.93
N ILE A 126 -0.31 6.32 -4.76
CA ILE A 126 0.15 7.57 -4.13
C ILE A 126 1.62 7.44 -3.73
N CYS A 127 2.00 6.37 -3.01
CA CYS A 127 3.37 6.15 -2.56
C CYS A 127 4.37 6.14 -3.71
N ALA A 128 4.04 5.49 -4.83
CA ALA A 128 4.88 5.42 -6.02
C ALA A 128 5.21 6.81 -6.58
N ARG A 129 4.25 7.73 -6.57
CA ARG A 129 4.44 9.11 -7.07
C ARG A 129 5.34 9.98 -6.20
N HIS A 130 5.49 9.62 -4.93
CA HIS A 130 6.30 10.36 -3.94
C HIS A 130 7.65 9.70 -3.63
N ILE A 131 8.10 8.80 -4.51
CA ILE A 131 9.48 8.31 -4.48
C ILE A 131 10.41 9.40 -4.99
N ASP A 132 11.51 9.61 -4.27
CA ASP A 132 12.53 10.60 -4.57
C ASP A 132 13.94 10.09 -4.26
N ALA A 133 14.95 10.93 -4.47
CA ALA A 133 16.34 10.58 -4.22
C ALA A 133 16.66 10.27 -2.74
N ASN A 134 15.83 10.72 -1.80
CA ASN A 134 16.05 10.54 -0.36
C ASN A 134 15.49 9.20 0.11
N ASN A 135 14.37 8.74 -0.45
CA ASN A 135 13.68 7.53 0.01
C ASN A 135 13.88 6.29 -0.89
N VAL A 136 14.28 6.46 -2.17
CA VAL A 136 14.33 5.36 -3.14
C VAL A 136 15.19 4.18 -2.69
N ARG A 137 16.32 4.45 -2.02
CA ARG A 137 17.22 3.41 -1.51
C ARG A 137 16.49 2.49 -0.53
N GLU A 138 15.75 3.07 0.41
CA GLU A 138 15.04 2.33 1.45
C GLU A 138 13.84 1.58 0.86
N VAL A 139 13.10 2.21 -0.05
CA VAL A 139 12.01 1.55 -0.80
C VAL A 139 12.54 0.31 -1.51
N CYS A 140 13.61 0.45 -2.31
CA CYS A 140 14.20 -0.70 -3.00
C CYS A 140 14.66 -1.79 -2.01
N SER A 141 15.30 -1.41 -0.90
CA SER A 141 15.73 -2.37 0.14
C SER A 141 14.55 -3.18 0.69
N LYS A 142 13.42 -2.53 1.00
CA LYS A 142 12.22 -3.19 1.52
C LYS A 142 11.58 -4.10 0.46
N LEU A 143 11.50 -3.64 -0.79
CA LEU A 143 10.99 -4.46 -1.90
C LEU A 143 11.86 -5.71 -2.12
N PHE A 144 13.18 -5.61 -2.02
CA PHE A 144 14.07 -6.76 -2.12
C PHE A 144 13.84 -7.81 -1.02
N THR A 145 13.49 -7.36 0.17
CA THR A 145 13.11 -8.24 1.27
C THR A 145 11.77 -8.92 0.98
N LEU A 146 10.78 -8.18 0.48
CA LEU A 146 9.46 -8.72 0.13
C LEU A 146 9.49 -9.70 -1.03
N ILE A 147 10.34 -9.47 -2.04
CA ILE A 147 10.49 -10.44 -3.14
C ILE A 147 11.11 -11.76 -2.64
N SER A 148 12.08 -11.69 -1.73
CA SER A 148 12.74 -12.90 -1.21
C SER A 148 11.96 -13.62 -0.12
N ASN A 149 11.22 -12.89 0.72
CA ASN A 149 10.61 -13.43 1.95
C ASN A 149 9.09 -13.30 1.96
N GLY A 150 8.49 -12.63 0.98
CA GLY A 150 7.04 -12.41 0.91
C GLY A 150 6.30 -13.73 0.73
N ILE A 151 5.41 -14.03 1.67
CA ILE A 151 4.56 -15.22 1.66
C ILE A 151 3.19 -14.83 1.10
N GLY A 152 2.73 -15.57 0.10
CA GLY A 152 1.42 -15.36 -0.53
C GLY A 152 1.51 -14.79 -1.95
N LEU A 153 0.76 -15.40 -2.86
CA LEU A 153 0.70 -14.99 -4.27
C LEU A 153 0.25 -13.52 -4.44
N PRO A 154 -0.77 -13.01 -3.72
CA PRO A 154 -1.16 -11.60 -3.84
C PRO A 154 -0.04 -10.62 -3.44
N THR A 155 0.70 -10.93 -2.38
CA THR A 155 1.82 -10.11 -1.91
C THR A 155 2.97 -10.09 -2.93
N GLN A 156 3.32 -11.24 -3.51
CA GLN A 156 4.38 -11.31 -4.54
C GLN A 156 3.97 -10.59 -5.82
N ALA A 157 2.76 -10.84 -6.33
CA ALA A 157 2.24 -10.19 -7.53
C ALA A 157 2.13 -8.66 -7.33
N GLY A 158 1.63 -8.22 -6.17
CA GLY A 158 1.54 -6.81 -5.81
C GLY A 158 2.92 -6.15 -5.70
N THR A 159 3.91 -6.83 -5.13
CA THR A 159 5.29 -6.32 -5.03
C THR A 159 5.92 -6.17 -6.40
N ALA A 160 5.75 -7.15 -7.30
CA ALA A 160 6.22 -7.07 -8.68
C ALA A 160 5.53 -5.95 -9.48
N LYS A 161 4.21 -5.79 -9.31
CA LYS A 161 3.43 -4.71 -9.91
C LYS A 161 3.92 -3.34 -9.42
N PHE A 162 4.08 -3.18 -8.11
CA PHE A 162 4.56 -1.92 -7.53
C PHE A 162 5.97 -1.58 -8.04
N LEU A 163 6.86 -2.58 -8.08
CA LEU A 163 8.20 -2.41 -8.64
C LEU A 163 8.17 -1.98 -10.12
N THR A 164 7.31 -2.60 -10.92
CA THR A 164 7.10 -2.21 -12.32
C THR A 164 6.59 -0.77 -12.43
N ASN A 165 5.67 -0.38 -11.54
CA ASN A 165 5.11 0.96 -11.51
C ASN A 165 6.17 2.03 -11.21
N ILE A 166 7.00 1.81 -10.19
CA ILE A 166 8.05 2.77 -9.79
C ILE A 166 9.18 2.83 -10.83
N THR A 167 9.48 1.72 -11.50
CA THR A 167 10.46 1.68 -12.60
C THR A 167 9.99 2.52 -13.78
N ARG A 168 8.68 2.46 -14.08
CA ARG A 168 8.07 3.25 -15.15
C ARG A 168 7.98 4.74 -14.79
N GLN A 169 7.67 5.06 -13.52
CA GLN A 169 7.50 6.45 -13.08
C GLN A 169 8.84 7.18 -12.85
N HIS A 170 9.86 6.48 -12.36
CA HIS A 170 11.15 7.07 -11.97
C HIS A 170 12.35 6.27 -12.52
N PRO A 171 12.46 6.11 -13.85
CA PRO A 171 13.47 5.25 -14.46
C PRO A 171 14.90 5.64 -14.07
N GLU A 172 15.20 6.94 -13.95
CA GLU A 172 16.51 7.45 -13.55
C GLU A 172 16.87 7.11 -12.09
N LEU A 173 15.90 7.13 -11.17
CA LEU A 173 16.11 6.77 -9.77
C LEU A 173 16.32 5.26 -9.62
N ILE A 174 15.52 4.46 -10.34
CA ILE A 174 15.52 3.00 -10.24
C ILE A 174 16.65 2.36 -11.05
N SER A 175 17.14 2.98 -12.12
CA SER A 175 18.21 2.45 -12.98
C SER A 175 19.46 2.02 -12.20
N LYS A 176 19.81 2.76 -11.12
CA LYS A 176 20.95 2.48 -10.22
C LYS A 176 20.78 1.19 -9.41
N TYR A 177 19.57 0.66 -9.34
CA TYR A 177 19.21 -0.56 -8.60
C TYR A 177 18.82 -1.73 -9.53
N SER A 178 18.65 -1.47 -10.83
CA SER A 178 18.19 -2.42 -11.86
C SER A 178 18.95 -3.75 -11.85
N GLY A 179 20.29 -3.74 -11.76
CA GLY A 179 21.09 -4.96 -11.73
C GLY A 179 20.79 -5.89 -10.56
N ARG A 180 20.41 -5.34 -9.40
CA ARG A 180 19.96 -6.13 -8.23
C ARG A 180 18.50 -6.57 -8.35
N LEU A 181 17.65 -5.78 -9.02
CA LEU A 181 16.24 -6.09 -9.27
C LEU A 181 16.08 -7.27 -10.23
N ILE A 182 16.84 -7.29 -11.31
CA ILE A 182 16.79 -8.36 -12.31
C ILE A 182 17.23 -9.70 -11.71
N MET A 183 18.31 -9.73 -10.92
CA MET A 183 18.80 -10.97 -10.27
C MET A 183 17.84 -11.59 -9.26
N LYS A 184 16.88 -10.82 -8.73
CA LYS A 184 15.91 -11.31 -7.74
C LYS A 184 14.55 -11.69 -8.33
N LEU A 185 14.27 -11.29 -9.57
CA LEU A 185 13.04 -11.62 -10.29
C LEU A 185 13.21 -12.78 -11.28
N SER A 186 14.45 -13.14 -11.63
CA SER A 186 14.82 -14.32 -12.43
C SER A 186 14.92 -15.57 -11.58
#